data_AF-A0A381Z8G9-F1
#
_entry.id   AF-A0A381Z8G9-F1
#
_cell.length_a   1.000
_cell.length_b   1.000
_cell.length_c   1.000
_cell.angle_alpha   90.00
_cell.angle_beta   90.00
_cell.angle_gamma   90.00
#
_symmetry.space_group_name_H-M   'P 1'
#
loop_
_entity.id
_entity.type
_entity.pdbx_description
1 polymer ?
#
loop_
_entity_poly.entity_id
_entity_poly.type
_entity_poly.pdbx_seq_one_letter_code
_entity_poly.pdbx_strand_id
1 'polypeptide(L)'
;MEHYKRAFQFYLSTGCRLREPIIGTVEGMWLDVPPSLSKNHIKRSIELDGDKLAMLNEIRDKVSSHSTADTAIRQYSRNFRKACDVIGVRKDISFHSLRHTFACIRRLQTNGNMALVRDELGHKNIA
;
A
#
# COMPACT_ATOMS: atom_id res chain seq x y z
N MET A 1 -10.49 9.08 -13.01
CA MET A 1 -10.53 7.65 -12.64
C MET A 1 -9.18 6.96 -12.82
N GLU A 2 -8.38 7.38 -13.81
CA GLU A 2 -7.06 6.78 -14.10
C GLU A 2 -6.10 6.75 -12.90
N HIS A 3 -5.98 7.87 -12.17
CA HIS A 3 -5.19 7.95 -10.93
C HIS A 3 -5.48 6.81 -9.95
N TYR A 4 -6.76 6.59 -9.59
CA TYR A 4 -7.11 5.58 -8.59
C TYR A 4 -6.79 4.16 -9.06
N LYS A 5 -6.95 3.87 -10.36
CA LYS A 5 -6.57 2.58 -10.94
C LYS A 5 -5.06 2.33 -10.78
N ARG A 6 -4.24 3.31 -11.16
CA ARG A 6 -2.77 3.24 -11.02
C ARG A 6 -2.35 3.15 -9.55
N ALA A 7 -3.00 3.92 -8.67
CA ALA A 7 -2.75 3.84 -7.24
C ALA A 7 -3.08 2.45 -6.66
N PHE A 8 -4.19 1.82 -7.06
CA PHE A 8 -4.50 0.45 -6.60
C PHE A 8 -3.44 -0.56 -7.05
N GLN A 9 -2.89 -0.41 -8.26
CA GLN A 9 -1.75 -1.22 -8.71
C GLN A 9 -0.48 -0.96 -7.88
N PHE A 10 -0.21 0.29 -7.51
CA PHE A 10 0.87 0.63 -6.57
C PHE A 10 0.69 -0.10 -5.23
N TYR A 11 -0.49 -0.04 -4.61
CA TYR A 11 -0.74 -0.74 -3.33
C TYR A 11 -0.66 -2.26 -3.47
N LEU A 12 -1.09 -2.82 -4.61
CA LEU A 12 -1.01 -4.25 -4.92
C LEU A 12 0.43 -4.73 -5.14
N SER A 13 1.31 -3.90 -5.72
CA SER A 13 2.69 -4.27 -6.03
C SER A 13 3.68 -3.96 -4.90
N THR A 14 3.32 -3.10 -3.95
CA THR A 14 4.17 -2.72 -2.80
C THR A 14 3.71 -3.33 -1.48
N GLY A 15 2.44 -3.76 -1.41
CA GLY A 15 1.82 -4.21 -0.17
C GLY A 15 1.72 -3.10 0.88
N CYS A 16 1.80 -1.82 0.51
CA CYS A 16 1.65 -0.71 1.44
C CYS A 16 0.32 -0.78 2.22
N ARG A 17 0.35 -0.39 3.49
CA ARG A 17 -0.86 0.01 4.21
C ARG A 17 -1.29 1.38 3.70
N LEU A 18 -2.58 1.66 3.81
CA LEU A 18 -3.21 2.87 3.27
C LEU A 18 -2.50 4.19 3.60
N ARG A 19 -1.92 4.33 4.81
CA ARG A 19 -1.24 5.56 5.23
C ARG A 19 0.25 5.60 4.91
N GLU A 20 0.90 4.45 4.76
CA GLU A 20 2.36 4.33 4.66
C GLU A 20 2.99 5.20 3.56
N PRO A 21 2.38 5.33 2.35
CA PRO A 21 2.90 6.23 1.32
C PRO A 21 3.01 7.70 1.75
N ILE A 22 2.16 8.13 2.69
CA ILE A 22 2.09 9.52 3.16
C ILE A 22 3.04 9.77 4.33
N ILE A 23 3.20 8.79 5.22
CA ILE A 23 3.96 8.95 6.48
C ILE A 23 5.42 8.48 6.38
N GLY A 24 5.78 7.72 5.35
CA GLY A 24 7.15 7.26 5.15
C GLY A 24 8.05 8.30 4.49
N THR A 25 9.36 8.14 4.62
CA THR A 25 10.39 8.96 3.97
C THR A 25 10.94 8.21 2.76
N VAL A 26 11.27 8.94 1.69
CA VAL A 26 11.93 8.34 0.52
C VAL A 26 13.42 8.55 0.63
N GLU A 27 14.19 7.45 0.66
CA GLU A 27 15.64 7.45 0.67
C GLU A 27 16.13 6.64 -0.55
N GLY A 28 16.61 7.35 -1.57
CA GLY A 28 16.92 6.74 -2.87
C GLY A 28 15.69 6.09 -3.52
N MET A 29 15.75 4.78 -3.72
CA MET A 29 14.66 3.96 -4.27
C MET A 29 13.90 3.18 -3.20
N TRP A 30 13.90 3.67 -1.96
CA TRP A 30 13.23 3.01 -0.83
C TRP A 30 12.25 3.96 -0.15
N LEU A 31 11.06 3.46 0.16
CA LEU A 31 10.12 4.11 1.07
C LEU A 31 10.29 3.50 2.47
N ASP A 32 10.88 4.26 3.37
CA ASP A 32 11.12 3.90 4.76
C ASP A 32 9.98 4.38 5.67
N VAL A 33 9.35 3.45 6.38
CA VAL A 33 8.33 3.72 7.41
C VAL A 33 8.95 3.43 8.77
N PRO A 34 9.23 4.46 9.60
CA PRO A 34 9.87 4.26 10.89
C PRO A 34 8.94 3.54 11.89
N PRO A 35 9.48 2.85 12.90
CA PRO A 35 8.69 2.18 13.93
C PRO A 35 7.68 3.11 14.64
N SER A 36 8.03 4.38 14.83
CA SER A 36 7.15 5.37 15.47
C SER A 36 5.86 5.62 14.69
N LEU A 37 5.87 5.44 13.37
CA LEU A 37 4.73 5.68 12.48
C LEU A 37 4.11 4.38 11.94
N SER A 38 4.82 3.25 12.09
CA SER A 38 4.37 1.93 11.69
C SER A 38 3.33 1.37 12.66
N LYS A 39 2.22 0.81 12.12
CA LYS A 39 1.12 0.23 12.92
C LYS A 39 1.58 -0.79 13.97
N ASN A 40 2.64 -1.55 13.67
CA ASN A 40 3.14 -2.62 14.53
C ASN A 40 4.41 -2.25 15.30
N HIS A 41 4.87 -1.00 15.20
CA HIS A 41 6.18 -0.56 15.68
C HIS A 41 7.36 -1.34 15.11
N ILE A 42 7.24 -1.77 13.86
CA ILE A 42 8.29 -2.46 13.11
C ILE A 42 8.74 -1.54 11.99
N LYS A 43 10.06 -1.29 11.89
CA LYS A 43 10.66 -0.58 10.76
C LYS A 43 10.34 -1.35 9.49
N ARG A 44 9.94 -0.64 8.45
CA ARG A 44 9.67 -1.25 7.15
C ARG A 44 10.28 -0.41 6.04
N SER A 45 10.94 -1.08 5.12
CA SER A 45 11.48 -0.46 3.90
C SER A 45 10.82 -1.13 2.71
N ILE A 46 10.28 -0.33 1.80
CA ILE A 46 9.56 -0.80 0.60
C ILE A 46 10.37 -0.37 -0.61
N GLU A 47 10.78 -1.35 -1.42
CA GLU A 47 11.53 -1.09 -2.65
C GLU A 47 10.64 -0.41 -3.69
N LEU A 48 11.17 0.63 -4.31
CA LEU A 48 10.56 1.39 -5.38
C LEU A 48 11.37 1.21 -6.66
N ASP A 49 10.69 1.23 -7.79
CA ASP A 49 11.27 1.50 -9.10
C ASP A 49 10.80 2.89 -9.55
N GLY A 50 11.21 3.31 -10.75
CA GLY A 50 10.84 4.63 -11.30
C GLY A 50 9.32 4.84 -11.37
N ASP A 51 8.56 3.82 -11.75
CA ASP A 51 7.11 3.91 -11.88
C ASP A 51 6.43 3.98 -10.50
N LYS A 52 6.89 3.17 -9.55
CA LYS A 52 6.40 3.21 -8.16
C LYS A 52 6.70 4.54 -7.50
N LEU A 53 7.90 5.10 -7.72
CA LEU A 53 8.28 6.40 -7.17
C LEU A 53 7.43 7.52 -7.78
N ALA A 54 7.21 7.51 -9.09
CA ALA A 54 6.32 8.46 -9.76
C ALA A 54 4.89 8.39 -9.19
N MET A 55 4.34 7.17 -9.03
CA MET A 55 3.03 6.96 -8.43
C MET A 55 2.96 7.39 -6.97
N LEU A 56 4.01 7.15 -6.18
CA LEU A 56 4.10 7.59 -4.79
C LEU A 56 4.01 9.12 -4.68
N ASN A 57 4.73 9.84 -5.54
CA ASN A 57 4.68 11.30 -5.59
C ASN A 57 3.29 11.79 -6.00
N GLU A 58 2.67 11.19 -7.03
CA GLU A 58 1.30 11.53 -7.44
C GLU A 58 0.28 11.31 -6.30
N ILE A 59 0.44 10.25 -5.51
CA ILE A 59 -0.38 9.99 -4.32
C ILE A 59 -0.19 11.09 -3.27
N ARG A 60 1.06 11.51 -3.02
CA ARG A 60 1.39 12.56 -2.04
C ARG A 60 0.86 13.92 -2.46
N ASP A 61 1.05 14.30 -3.72
CA ASP A 61 0.56 15.56 -4.28
C ASP A 61 -0.96 15.66 -4.18
N LYS A 62 -1.67 14.55 -4.48
CA LYS A 62 -3.12 14.51 -4.35
C LYS A 62 -3.61 14.65 -2.91
N VAL A 63 -2.85 14.11 -1.95
CA VAL A 63 -3.20 14.20 -0.53
C VAL A 63 -2.89 15.58 0.03
N SER A 64 -1.75 16.18 -0.36
CA SER A 64 -1.35 17.53 0.07
C SER A 64 -2.22 18.63 -0.55
N SER A 65 -2.73 18.42 -1.77
CA SER A 65 -3.64 19.37 -2.42
C SER A 65 -5.05 19.41 -1.82
N HIS A 66 -5.35 18.57 -0.83
CA HIS A 66 -6.67 18.47 -0.23
C HIS A 66 -6.69 19.14 1.15
N SER A 67 -7.76 19.89 1.44
CA SER A 67 -7.96 20.57 2.74
C SER A 67 -7.84 19.68 3.98
N THR A 68 -8.02 18.37 3.83
CA THR A 68 -7.84 17.42 4.93
C THR A 68 -7.17 16.15 4.40
N ALA A 69 -5.91 15.93 4.79
CA ALA A 69 -5.15 14.76 4.38
C ALA A 69 -5.86 13.45 4.71
N ASP A 70 -6.48 13.36 5.90
CA ASP A 70 -7.23 12.17 6.31
C ASP A 70 -8.40 11.85 5.36
N THR A 71 -9.14 12.87 4.96
CA THR A 71 -10.25 12.76 4.01
C THR A 71 -9.73 12.28 2.64
N ALA A 72 -8.60 12.82 2.18
CA ALA A 72 -7.95 12.43 0.94
C ALA A 72 -7.50 10.96 0.97
N ILE A 73 -6.84 10.55 2.05
CA ILE A 73 -6.41 9.16 2.26
C ILE A 73 -7.61 8.21 2.23
N ARG A 74 -8.71 8.55 2.93
CA ARG A 74 -9.95 7.74 2.91
C ARG A 74 -10.61 7.66 1.54
N GLN A 75 -10.33 8.59 0.61
CA GLN A 75 -10.87 8.49 -0.74
C GLN A 75 -10.35 7.26 -1.49
N TYR A 76 -9.13 6.79 -1.24
CA TYR A 76 -8.62 5.59 -1.91
C TYR A 76 -9.46 4.36 -1.56
N SER A 77 -9.73 4.13 -0.28
CA SER A 77 -10.62 3.04 0.16
C SER A 77 -12.04 3.19 -0.38
N ARG A 78 -12.58 4.42 -0.39
CA ARG A 78 -13.93 4.68 -0.93
C ARG A 78 -14.02 4.42 -2.44
N ASN A 79 -13.06 4.90 -3.21
CA ASN A 79 -13.03 4.69 -4.66
C ASN A 79 -12.78 3.23 -5.01
N PHE A 80 -11.97 2.51 -4.23
CA PHE A 80 -11.79 1.08 -4.41
C PHE A 80 -13.09 0.31 -4.18
N ARG A 81 -13.83 0.64 -3.11
CA ARG A 81 -15.13 0.01 -2.84
C ARG A 81 -16.12 0.31 -3.96
N LYS A 82 -16.21 1.56 -4.43
CA LYS A 82 -17.05 1.92 -5.59
C LYS A 82 -16.68 1.12 -6.84
N ALA A 83 -15.39 0.97 -7.12
CA ALA A 83 -14.93 0.16 -8.24
C ALA A 83 -15.34 -1.31 -8.09
N CYS A 84 -15.19 -1.89 -6.89
CA CYS A 84 -15.64 -3.26 -6.58
C CYS A 84 -17.16 -3.41 -6.74
N ASP A 85 -17.94 -2.43 -6.32
CA ASP A 85 -19.40 -2.44 -6.46
C ASP A 85 -19.82 -2.48 -7.94
N VAL A 86 -19.17 -1.70 -8.80
CA VAL A 86 -19.45 -1.66 -10.24
C VAL A 86 -19.23 -3.02 -10.91
N ILE A 87 -18.22 -3.78 -10.48
CA ILE A 87 -17.89 -5.10 -11.05
C ILE A 87 -18.51 -6.28 -10.28
N GLY A 88 -19.41 -6.00 -9.32
CA GLY A 88 -20.10 -7.06 -8.56
C GLY A 88 -19.20 -7.85 -7.60
N VAL A 89 -18.07 -7.28 -7.17
CA VAL A 89 -17.18 -7.92 -6.20
C VAL A 89 -17.81 -7.92 -4.81
N ARG A 90 -17.70 -9.07 -4.13
CA ARG A 90 -18.23 -9.31 -2.78
C ARG A 90 -17.83 -8.22 -1.77
N LYS A 91 -18.65 -8.02 -0.73
CA LYS A 91 -18.49 -6.94 0.26
C LYS A 91 -17.34 -7.18 1.25
N ASP A 92 -16.90 -8.42 1.42
CA ASP A 92 -15.72 -8.81 2.23
C ASP A 92 -14.40 -8.35 1.60
N ILE A 93 -14.39 -8.09 0.30
CA ILE A 93 -13.22 -7.51 -0.38
C ILE A 93 -13.16 -6.01 -0.11
N SER A 94 -12.10 -5.62 0.58
CA SER A 94 -11.83 -4.24 1.01
C SER A 94 -10.49 -3.77 0.44
N PHE A 95 -10.16 -2.50 0.68
CA PHE A 95 -8.86 -1.97 0.27
C PHE A 95 -7.68 -2.78 0.86
N HIS A 96 -7.85 -3.34 2.06
CA HIS A 96 -6.83 -4.18 2.69
C HIS A 96 -6.56 -5.47 1.91
N SER A 97 -7.52 -5.94 1.12
CA SER A 97 -7.35 -7.12 0.26
C SER A 97 -6.23 -6.95 -0.76
N LEU A 98 -5.93 -5.73 -1.24
CA LEU A 98 -4.78 -5.48 -2.12
C LEU A 98 -3.45 -5.91 -1.50
N ARG A 99 -3.29 -5.64 -0.20
CA ARG A 99 -2.12 -6.05 0.57
C ARG A 99 -2.08 -7.55 0.81
N HIS A 100 -3.24 -8.19 1.03
CA HIS A 100 -3.30 -9.65 1.10
C HIS A 100 -2.90 -10.28 -0.25
N THR A 101 -3.35 -9.71 -1.36
CA THR A 101 -2.95 -10.15 -2.71
C THR A 101 -1.45 -10.00 -2.92
N PHE A 102 -0.84 -8.88 -2.51
CA PHE A 102 0.62 -8.72 -2.51
C PHE A 102 1.32 -9.86 -1.74
N ALA A 103 0.86 -10.18 -0.53
CA ALA A 103 1.43 -11.24 0.29
C ALA A 103 1.39 -12.61 -0.42
N CYS A 104 0.27 -12.94 -1.07
CA CYS A 104 0.13 -14.16 -1.86
C CYS A 104 1.10 -14.18 -3.06
N ILE A 105 1.21 -13.08 -3.80
CA ILE A 105 2.13 -12.96 -4.94
C ILE A 105 3.57 -13.10 -4.48
N ARG A 106 3.99 -12.38 -3.43
CA ARG A 106 5.35 -12.44 -2.90
C ARG A 106 5.69 -13.82 -2.38
N ARG A 107 4.77 -14.50 -1.70
CA ARG A 107 4.98 -15.89 -1.26
C ARG A 107 5.33 -16.82 -2.44
N LEU A 108 4.66 -16.66 -3.58
CA LEU A 108 4.97 -17.45 -4.77
C LEU A 108 6.35 -17.07 -5.35
N GLN A 109 6.66 -15.78 -5.40
CA GLN A 109 7.96 -15.27 -5.90
C GLN A 109 9.14 -15.67 -5.02
N THR A 110 8.92 -15.85 -3.71
CA THR A 110 9.96 -16.24 -2.74
C THR A 110 10.00 -17.73 -2.47
N ASN A 111 9.40 -18.55 -3.34
CA ASN A 111 9.30 -20.00 -3.21
C ASN A 111 8.79 -20.46 -1.83
N GLY A 112 7.79 -19.76 -1.29
CA GLY A 112 7.18 -20.06 0.00
C GLY A 112 7.92 -19.52 1.22
N ASN A 113 8.91 -18.64 1.07
CA ASN A 113 9.62 -18.04 2.22
C ASN A 113 8.72 -17.06 2.99
N MET A 114 8.00 -17.58 3.98
CA MET A 114 7.04 -16.85 4.79
C MET A 114 7.68 -15.85 5.75
N ALA A 115 8.92 -16.12 6.21
CA ALA A 115 9.65 -15.20 7.08
C ALA A 115 9.99 -13.90 6.35
N LEU A 116 10.48 -14.02 5.10
CA LEU A 116 10.75 -12.87 4.25
C LEU A 116 9.47 -12.06 3.98
N VAL A 117 8.36 -12.72 3.61
CA VAL A 117 7.08 -12.03 3.36
C VAL A 117 6.56 -11.34 4.63
N ARG A 118 6.70 -11.96 5.81
CA ARG A 118 6.37 -11.35 7.10
C ARG A 118 7.15 -10.05 7.30
N ASP A 119 8.45 -10.08 7.04
CA ASP A 119 9.35 -8.94 7.25
C ASP A 119 9.06 -7.81 6.26
N GLU A 120 8.88 -8.14 4.97
CA GLU A 120 8.45 -7.19 3.93
C GLU A 120 7.11 -6.52 4.25
N LEU A 121 6.22 -7.19 4.99
CA LEU A 121 4.94 -6.66 5.44
C LEU A 121 5.03 -5.95 6.81
N GLY A 122 6.11 -6.11 7.57
CA GLY A 122 6.20 -5.63 8.95
C GLY A 122 5.14 -6.27 9.85
N HIS A 123 4.98 -7.59 9.77
CA HIS A 123 4.16 -8.39 10.68
C HIS A 123 4.99 -8.91 11.85
N LYS A 124 4.41 -9.00 13.06
CA LYS A 124 5.11 -9.54 14.25
C LYS A 124 5.28 -11.06 14.19
N ASN A 125 4.26 -11.73 13.67
CA ASN A 125 4.17 -13.18 13.60
C ASN A 125 3.91 -13.60 12.15
N ILE A 126 4.28 -14.84 11.82
CA ILE A 126 4.05 -15.46 10.51
C ILE A 126 2.56 -15.86 10.30
N ALA A 127 1.76 -15.73 11.36
CA ALA A 127 0.49 -16.43 11.61
C ALA A 127 0.74 -17.91 11.96
#